data_AF-A0A9D5BQU5-F1
#
_entry.id   AF-A0A9D5BQU5-F1
#
_cell.length_a   1.000
_cell.length_b   1.000
_cell.length_c   1.000
_cell.angle_alpha   90.00
_cell.angle_beta   90.00
_cell.angle_gamma   90.00
#
_symmetry.space_group_name_H-M   'P 1'
#
loop_
_entity.id
_entity.type
_entity.pdbx_description
1 polymer ?
#
loop_
_entity_poly.entity_id
_entity_poly.type
_entity_poly.pdbx_seq_one_letter_code
_entity_poly.pdbx_strand_id
1 'polypeptide(L)'
;MKHQFWPSKDAMDQLAVRVRTLGLPIESYDQHMLTFIGNRIGKAIKVDKNTLYREKGKYDRLCIQVDLTKPLIVMFDVKGRHFKVEYKGLYMLCHKCGKYGHIAEGCEVQSVKGYPEMAKTLLAQLEVMTLRLKMENNGIIKRSKDLSKNRGSRFQALIQEDLNDALEDP
;
A
#
# COMPACT_ATOMS: atom_id res chain seq x y z
N MET A 1 22.26 -8.93 -19.49
CA MET A 1 23.01 -7.91 -18.72
C MET A 1 22.26 -7.60 -17.45
N LYS A 2 22.87 -7.74 -16.26
CA LYS A 2 22.27 -7.28 -15.00
C LYS A 2 22.57 -5.79 -14.87
N HIS A 3 21.56 -4.94 -15.03
CA HIS A 3 21.70 -3.53 -14.68
C HIS A 3 21.98 -3.45 -13.18
N GLN A 4 23.15 -2.94 -12.83
CA GLN A 4 23.57 -2.75 -11.46
C GLN A 4 22.84 -1.51 -10.92
N PHE A 5 21.69 -1.75 -10.32
CA PHE A 5 20.85 -0.71 -9.74
C PHE A 5 21.54 -0.10 -8.52
N TRP A 6 21.84 1.21 -8.57
CA TRP A 6 22.41 1.98 -7.46
C TRP A 6 21.34 2.89 -6.84
N PRO A 7 20.70 2.49 -5.73
CA PRO A 7 19.52 3.17 -5.17
C PRO A 7 19.76 4.64 -4.77
N SER A 8 21.02 5.02 -4.56
CA SER A 8 21.46 6.36 -4.16
C SER A 8 21.87 7.25 -5.33
N LYS A 9 21.97 6.72 -6.56
CA LYS A 9 22.44 7.48 -7.73
C LYS A 9 21.34 7.81 -8.72
N ASP A 10 20.37 6.93 -8.90
CA ASP A 10 19.29 7.09 -9.88
C ASP A 10 18.01 7.60 -9.22
N ALA A 11 17.41 8.64 -9.79
CA ALA A 11 16.04 9.00 -9.46
C ALA A 11 15.13 7.86 -9.92
N MET A 12 14.24 7.40 -9.06
CA MET A 12 13.31 6.32 -9.39
C MET A 12 11.95 6.90 -9.72
N ASP A 13 11.52 6.71 -10.98
CA ASP A 13 10.14 7.01 -11.38
C ASP A 13 9.20 5.87 -10.98
N GLN A 14 9.72 4.65 -10.84
CA GLN A 14 8.95 3.49 -10.41
C GLN A 14 9.60 2.82 -9.21
N LEU A 15 8.79 2.49 -8.21
CA LEU A 15 9.24 1.83 -6.99
C LEU A 15 8.37 0.61 -6.68
N ALA A 16 9.01 -0.53 -6.48
CA ALA A 16 8.36 -1.70 -5.92
C ALA A 16 8.22 -1.51 -4.40
N VAL A 17 6.98 -1.42 -3.93
CA VAL A 17 6.66 -1.16 -2.53
C VAL A 17 5.73 -2.24 -2.00
N ARG A 18 5.92 -2.57 -0.72
CA ARG A 18 4.96 -3.43 -0.02
C ARG A 18 3.83 -2.56 0.50
N VAL A 19 2.61 -2.86 0.10
CA VAL A 19 1.42 -2.20 0.61
C VAL A 19 0.64 -3.07 1.55
N ARG A 20 -0.13 -2.40 2.39
CA ARG A 20 -1.12 -3.01 3.27
C ARG A 20 -2.41 -2.22 3.18
N THR A 21 -3.49 -2.94 2.90
CA THR A 21 -4.85 -2.38 2.98
C THR A 21 -5.37 -2.54 4.40
N LEU A 22 -5.94 -1.46 4.96
CA LEU A 22 -6.56 -1.48 6.28
C LEU A 22 -8.07 -1.69 6.15
N GLY A 23 -8.62 -2.51 7.03
CA GLY A 23 -10.06 -2.80 7.05
C GLY A 23 -10.50 -3.86 6.04
N LEU A 24 -9.57 -4.45 5.28
CA LEU A 24 -9.86 -5.59 4.42
C LEU A 24 -10.10 -6.85 5.28
N PRO A 25 -11.29 -7.49 5.21
CA PRO A 25 -11.60 -8.73 5.91
C PRO A 25 -10.75 -9.89 5.38
N ILE A 26 -10.31 -10.76 6.29
CA ILE A 26 -9.45 -11.90 5.98
C ILE A 26 -10.10 -12.89 5.00
N GLU A 27 -11.43 -12.92 4.94
CA GLU A 27 -12.18 -13.78 4.04
C GLU A 27 -11.92 -13.46 2.56
N SER A 28 -11.61 -12.20 2.26
CA SER A 28 -11.31 -11.69 0.92
C SER A 28 -9.85 -11.87 0.48
N TYR A 29 -9.03 -12.56 1.29
CA TYR A 29 -7.60 -12.75 1.02
C TYR A 29 -7.37 -13.93 0.07
N ASP A 30 -7.92 -13.84 -1.14
CA ASP A 30 -7.55 -14.72 -2.25
C ASP A 30 -6.70 -13.97 -3.29
N GLN A 31 -6.00 -14.73 -4.13
CA GLN A 31 -5.02 -14.16 -5.04
C GLN A 31 -5.64 -13.23 -6.07
N HIS A 32 -6.83 -13.54 -6.59
CA HIS A 32 -7.48 -12.72 -7.61
C HIS A 32 -7.90 -11.38 -7.02
N MET A 33 -8.52 -11.41 -5.85
CA MET A 33 -8.99 -10.22 -5.14
C MET A 33 -7.85 -9.30 -4.69
N LEU A 34 -6.78 -9.87 -4.14
CA LEU A 34 -5.60 -9.10 -3.75
C LEU A 34 -4.86 -8.52 -4.95
N THR A 35 -4.86 -9.22 -6.09
CA THR A 35 -4.29 -8.70 -7.34
C THR A 35 -5.14 -7.56 -7.89
N PHE A 36 -6.47 -7.67 -7.87
CA PHE A 36 -7.39 -6.60 -8.26
C PHE A 36 -7.19 -5.34 -7.42
N ILE A 37 -7.20 -5.48 -6.09
CA ILE A 37 -6.92 -4.37 -5.17
C ILE A 37 -5.54 -3.78 -5.45
N GLY A 38 -4.54 -4.62 -5.71
CA GLY A 38 -3.19 -4.17 -6.07
C GLY A 38 -3.17 -3.32 -7.32
N ASN A 39 -3.87 -3.78 -8.36
CA ASN A 39 -3.98 -3.09 -9.64
C ASN A 39 -4.74 -1.76 -9.54
N ARG A 40 -5.60 -1.61 -8.52
CA ARG A 40 -6.29 -0.35 -8.24
C ARG A 40 -5.41 0.67 -7.53
N ILE A 41 -4.40 0.23 -6.79
CA ILE A 41 -3.47 1.10 -6.05
C ILE A 41 -2.21 1.41 -6.88
N GLY A 42 -1.73 0.44 -7.67
CA GLY A 42 -0.55 0.53 -8.52
C GLY A 42 -0.51 -0.68 -9.46
N LYS A 43 0.65 -1.16 -9.89
CA LYS A 43 0.74 -2.42 -10.66
C LYS A 43 1.02 -3.58 -9.71
N ALA A 44 0.11 -4.54 -9.58
CA ALA A 44 0.35 -5.71 -8.74
C ALA A 44 1.54 -6.53 -9.26
N ILE A 45 2.52 -6.78 -8.41
CA ILE A 45 3.70 -7.60 -8.74
C ILE A 45 3.55 -9.00 -8.14
N LYS A 46 3.21 -9.06 -6.85
CA LYS A 46 3.21 -10.30 -6.09
C LYS A 46 2.32 -10.22 -4.87
N VAL A 47 1.51 -11.25 -4.67
CA VAL A 47 0.82 -11.51 -3.40
C VAL A 47 1.73 -12.40 -2.53
N ASP A 48 1.96 -12.02 -1.27
CA ASP A 48 2.71 -12.86 -0.32
C ASP A 48 1.96 -14.17 -0.09
N LYS A 49 2.67 -15.30 -0.24
CA LYS A 49 2.10 -16.63 -0.04
C LYS A 49 1.52 -16.80 1.36
N ASN A 50 2.12 -16.18 2.38
CA ASN A 50 1.60 -16.26 3.75
C ASN A 50 0.25 -15.55 3.91
N THR A 51 -0.04 -14.55 3.07
CA THR A 51 -1.36 -13.90 2.99
C THR A 51 -2.37 -14.87 2.39
N LEU A 52 -2.01 -15.59 1.32
CA LEU A 52 -2.89 -16.57 0.65
C LEU A 52 -3.24 -17.76 1.56
N TYR A 53 -2.27 -18.27 2.33
CA TYR A 53 -2.50 -19.42 3.22
C TYR A 53 -3.22 -19.05 4.52
N ARG A 54 -3.56 -17.76 4.74
CA ARG A 54 -4.23 -17.27 5.97
C ARG A 54 -3.49 -17.64 7.26
N GLU A 55 -2.22 -18.06 7.15
CA GLU A 55 -1.51 -18.77 8.22
C GLU A 55 -1.07 -17.86 9.37
N LYS A 56 -1.17 -16.55 9.22
CA LYS A 56 -0.87 -15.60 10.31
C LYS A 56 -1.85 -14.44 10.18
N GLY A 57 -2.58 -14.13 11.28
CA GLY A 57 -3.46 -12.97 11.45
C GLY A 57 -2.77 -11.60 11.35
N LYS A 58 -1.74 -11.49 10.50
CA LYS A 58 -0.92 -10.33 10.21
C LYS A 58 -0.59 -10.28 8.71
N TYR A 59 -1.54 -9.67 8.00
CA TYR A 59 -1.35 -8.68 6.92
C TYR A 59 -1.53 -9.20 5.49
N ASP A 60 -2.35 -8.47 4.72
CA ASP A 60 -2.14 -8.31 3.28
C ASP A 60 -0.75 -7.77 3.05
N ARG A 61 0.11 -8.61 2.50
CA ARG A 61 1.43 -8.20 2.04
C ARG A 61 1.38 -8.34 0.53
N LEU A 62 0.94 -7.25 -0.08
CA LEU A 62 0.91 -7.12 -1.52
C LEU A 62 2.11 -6.28 -1.93
N CYS A 63 2.91 -6.78 -2.87
CA CYS A 63 3.94 -5.99 -3.51
C CYS A 63 3.33 -5.40 -4.78
N ILE A 64 3.36 -4.08 -4.88
CA ILE A 64 2.94 -3.34 -6.07
C ILE A 64 4.10 -2.48 -6.57
N GLN A 65 4.08 -2.14 -7.86
CA GLN A 65 4.89 -1.09 -8.44
C GLN A 65 4.07 0.20 -8.43
N VAL A 66 4.62 1.26 -7.85
CA VAL A 66 4.03 2.60 -7.90
C VAL A 66 4.86 3.53 -8.75
N ASP A 67 4.18 4.47 -9.38
CA ASP A 67 4.77 5.59 -10.12
C ASP A 67 4.96 6.76 -9.15
N LEU A 68 6.22 7.11 -8.87
CA LEU A 68 6.60 8.17 -7.94
C LEU A 68 6.44 9.57 -8.54
N THR A 69 6.17 9.68 -9.84
CA THR A 69 5.83 10.94 -10.51
C THR A 69 4.36 11.33 -10.28
N LYS A 70 3.56 10.42 -9.73
CA LYS A 70 2.14 10.60 -9.44
C LYS A 70 1.89 10.61 -7.93
N PRO A 71 0.82 11.28 -7.46
CA PRO A 71 0.38 11.16 -6.07
C PRO A 71 0.08 9.68 -5.75
N LEU A 72 0.53 9.19 -4.59
CA LEU A 72 0.18 7.84 -4.20
C LEU A 72 -1.26 7.78 -3.67
N ILE A 73 -1.94 6.68 -3.96
CA ILE A 73 -3.29 6.44 -3.45
C ILE A 73 -3.20 6.12 -1.96
N VAL A 74 -3.67 7.02 -1.11
CA VAL A 74 -3.72 6.84 0.35
C VAL A 74 -5.00 6.17 0.82
N MET A 75 -6.05 6.24 -0.01
CA MET A 75 -7.36 5.67 0.25
C MET A 75 -8.07 5.38 -1.07
N PHE A 76 -8.82 4.29 -1.14
CA PHE A 76 -9.67 3.96 -2.28
C PHE A 76 -11.04 3.47 -1.82
N ASP A 77 -12.00 3.48 -2.74
CA ASP A 77 -13.38 3.10 -2.49
C ASP A 77 -13.78 1.83 -3.21
N VAL A 78 -14.54 0.98 -2.52
CA VAL A 78 -15.26 -0.15 -3.11
C VAL A 78 -16.70 -0.12 -2.63
N LYS A 79 -17.64 0.11 -3.56
CA LYS A 79 -19.10 0.18 -3.30
C LYS A 79 -19.46 0.97 -2.01
N GLY A 80 -18.88 2.17 -1.86
CA GLY A 80 -19.14 3.06 -0.73
C GLY A 80 -18.41 2.72 0.58
N ARG A 81 -17.44 1.79 0.55
CA ARG A 81 -16.52 1.54 1.66
C ARG A 81 -15.13 2.06 1.34
N HIS A 82 -14.61 2.89 2.23
CA HIS A 82 -13.27 3.45 2.15
C HIS A 82 -12.22 2.51 2.76
N PHE A 83 -11.15 2.26 2.00
CA PHE A 83 -10.00 1.46 2.43
C PHE A 83 -8.75 2.33 2.44
N LYS A 84 -8.09 2.40 3.59
CA LYS A 84 -6.81 3.11 3.71
C LYS A 84 -5.66 2.21 3.24
N VAL A 85 -4.72 2.81 2.54
CA VAL A 85 -3.51 2.14 2.04
C VAL A 85 -2.32 2.61 2.86
N GLU A 86 -1.56 1.66 3.40
CA GLU A 86 -0.26 1.92 3.99
C GLU A 86 0.85 1.40 3.07
N TYR A 87 1.81 2.25 2.75
CA TYR A 87 3.03 1.86 2.05
C TYR A 87 4.17 1.61 3.02
N LYS A 88 4.74 0.41 3.01
CA LYS A 88 5.91 0.07 3.82
C LYS A 88 7.20 0.40 3.08
N GLY A 89 8.17 0.94 3.81
CA GLY A 89 9.51 1.24 3.29
C GLY A 89 9.62 2.58 2.57
N LEU A 90 8.53 3.31 2.36
CA LEU A 90 8.55 4.64 1.73
C LEU A 90 9.24 5.71 2.57
N TYR A 91 9.29 5.56 3.89
CA TYR A 91 9.98 6.50 4.79
C TYR A 91 11.49 6.62 4.53
N MET A 92 12.08 5.70 3.75
CA MET A 92 13.49 5.73 3.33
C MET A 92 13.71 6.46 2.00
N LEU A 93 12.65 7.00 1.39
CA LEU A 93 12.70 7.73 0.14
C LEU A 93 12.85 9.23 0.43
N CYS A 94 13.87 9.85 -0.16
CA CYS A 94 14.11 11.28 -0.01
C CYS A 94 13.14 12.08 -0.91
N HIS A 95 12.25 12.85 -0.30
CA HIS A 95 11.30 13.69 -1.05
C HIS A 95 11.91 14.94 -1.69
N LYS A 96 13.20 15.23 -1.45
CA LYS A 96 13.93 16.33 -2.14
C LYS A 96 14.54 15.90 -3.47
N CYS A 97 15.02 14.65 -3.56
CA CYS A 97 15.79 14.16 -4.70
C CYS A 97 15.28 12.84 -5.31
N GLY A 98 14.23 12.23 -4.73
CA GLY A 98 13.61 11.00 -5.25
C GLY A 98 14.43 9.72 -5.07
N LYS A 99 15.52 9.76 -4.29
CA LYS A 99 16.46 8.64 -4.10
C LYS A 99 16.18 7.88 -2.82
N TYR A 100 16.49 6.59 -2.82
CA TYR A 100 16.29 5.72 -1.66
C TYR A 100 17.53 5.69 -0.76
N GLY A 101 17.33 5.54 0.55
CA GLY A 101 18.39 5.31 1.53
C GLY A 101 18.74 6.53 2.39
N HIS A 102 18.07 7.67 2.19
CA HIS A 102 18.20 8.84 3.06
C HIS A 102 16.89 9.65 3.08
N ILE A 103 16.74 10.49 4.10
CA ILE A 103 15.62 11.43 4.26
C ILE A 103 16.06 12.85 3.86
N ALA A 104 15.12 13.77 3.76
CA ALA A 104 15.38 15.12 3.27
C ALA A 104 16.38 15.91 4.13
N GLU A 105 16.44 15.62 5.43
CA GLU A 105 17.39 16.20 6.39
C GLU A 105 18.83 15.79 6.09
N GLY A 106 19.04 14.59 5.54
CA GLY A 106 20.35 14.07 5.13
C GLY A 106 20.62 14.20 3.62
N CYS A 107 19.89 15.06 2.91
CA CYS A 107 20.00 15.21 1.47
C CYS A 107 20.92 16.37 1.09
N GLU A 108 21.97 16.08 0.31
CA GLU A 108 22.94 17.06 -0.18
C GLU A 108 22.44 17.86 -1.40
N VAL A 109 21.31 17.46 -1.99
CA VAL A 109 20.74 18.09 -3.18
C VAL A 109 19.79 19.24 -2.78
N GLN A 110 19.97 20.41 -3.40
CA GLN A 110 19.00 21.51 -3.32
C GLN A 110 17.75 21.14 -4.13
N SER A 111 16.55 21.31 -3.55
CA SER A 111 15.30 20.68 -4.02
C SER A 111 15.11 20.74 -5.54
N VAL A 112 15.04 19.57 -6.18
CA VAL A 112 14.68 19.47 -7.59
C VAL A 112 13.17 19.64 -7.71
N LYS A 113 12.70 20.50 -8.64
CA LYS A 113 11.26 20.68 -8.91
C LYS A 113 10.70 19.36 -9.45
N GLY A 114 10.10 18.53 -8.61
CA GLY A 114 9.51 17.25 -9.08
C GLY A 114 8.81 16.36 -8.05
N TYR A 115 9.20 16.40 -6.77
CA TYR A 115 8.60 15.50 -5.76
C TYR A 115 7.66 16.12 -4.70
N PRO A 116 7.13 17.36 -4.82
CA PRO A 116 6.30 17.94 -3.77
C PRO A 116 4.97 17.18 -3.56
N GLU A 117 4.43 16.57 -4.62
CA GLU A 117 3.18 15.81 -4.51
C GLU A 117 3.38 14.49 -3.75
N MET A 118 4.51 13.81 -4.00
CA MET A 118 4.93 12.66 -3.21
C MET A 118 5.24 13.04 -1.76
N ALA A 119 5.82 14.23 -1.52
CA ALA A 119 6.06 14.74 -0.16
C ALA A 119 4.76 14.90 0.63
N LYS A 120 3.71 15.46 0.01
CA LYS A 120 2.37 15.55 0.61
C LYS A 120 1.82 14.15 0.93
N THR A 121 1.97 13.20 0.01
CA THR A 121 1.52 11.83 0.25
C THR A 121 2.30 11.13 1.35
N LEU A 122 3.62 11.33 1.43
CA LEU A 122 4.49 10.79 2.49
C LEU A 122 4.06 11.31 3.87
N LEU A 123 3.71 12.60 3.98
CA LEU A 123 3.18 13.17 5.22
C LEU A 123 1.84 12.51 5.60
N ALA A 124 0.90 12.40 4.66
CA ALA A 124 -0.37 11.70 4.91
C ALA A 124 -0.15 10.22 5.31
N GLN A 125 0.85 9.55 4.74
CA GLN A 125 1.24 8.19 5.13
C GLN A 125 1.82 8.11 6.53
N LEU A 126 2.68 9.06 6.92
CA LEU A 126 3.21 9.16 8.28
C LEU A 126 2.11 9.39 9.30
N GLU A 127 1.09 10.19 8.97
CA GLU A 127 -0.09 10.39 9.81
C GLU A 127 -0.90 9.10 9.97
N VAL A 128 -1.19 8.38 8.88
CA VAL A 128 -1.88 7.07 8.93
C VAL A 128 -1.11 6.08 9.78
N MET A 129 0.22 5.99 9.60
CA MET A 129 1.09 5.13 10.41
C MET A 129 1.07 5.51 11.89
N THR A 130 1.12 6.82 12.21
CA THR A 130 1.13 7.32 13.59
C THR A 130 -0.21 7.09 14.28
N LEU A 131 -1.33 7.36 13.61
CA LEU A 131 -2.67 7.11 14.13
C LEU A 131 -2.85 5.64 14.45
N ARG A 132 -2.42 4.76 13.56
CA ARG A 132 -2.43 3.33 13.79
C ARG A 132 -1.61 2.93 15.01
N LEU A 133 -0.36 3.40 15.13
CA LEU A 133 0.50 3.08 16.28
C LEU A 133 -0.17 3.52 17.59
N LYS A 134 -0.81 4.70 17.61
CA LYS A 134 -1.61 5.16 18.75
C LYS A 134 -2.79 4.23 19.04
N MET A 135 -3.53 3.80 18.02
CA MET A 135 -4.66 2.86 18.18
C MET A 135 -4.22 1.46 18.66
N GLU A 136 -3.05 0.99 18.23
CA GLU A 136 -2.44 -0.26 18.68
C GLU A 136 -1.97 -0.15 20.14
N ASN A 137 -1.31 0.95 20.51
CA ASN A 137 -0.84 1.21 21.88
C ASN A 137 -2.00 1.41 22.87
N ASN A 138 -3.11 2.02 22.42
CA ASN A 138 -4.31 2.21 23.23
C ASN A 138 -5.18 0.94 23.33
N GLY A 139 -4.75 -0.18 22.73
CA GLY A 139 -5.49 -1.45 22.76
C GLY A 139 -6.82 -1.44 21.99
N ILE A 140 -7.15 -0.35 21.30
CA ILE A 140 -8.34 -0.20 20.44
C ILE A 140 -8.23 -1.15 19.25
N ILE A 141 -7.03 -1.25 18.68
CA ILE A 141 -6.69 -2.30 17.71
C ILE A 141 -5.98 -3.41 18.47
N LYS A 142 -6.70 -4.51 18.75
CA LYS A 142 -6.08 -5.73 19.30
C LYS A 142 -5.24 -6.43 18.22
N ARG A 143 -4.14 -7.08 18.61
CA ARG A 143 -3.43 -8.08 17.79
C ARG A 143 -4.35 -9.29 17.60
N SER A 144 -5.35 -9.20 16.73
CA SER A 144 -6.37 -10.24 16.63
C SER A 144 -5.83 -11.51 16.00
N LYS A 145 -5.85 -12.59 16.78
CA LYS A 145 -6.17 -13.93 16.26
C LYS A 145 -7.68 -14.13 16.07
N ASP A 146 -8.51 -13.25 16.67
CA ASP A 146 -9.96 -13.42 16.75
C ASP A 146 -10.76 -12.26 16.14
N LEU A 147 -10.81 -12.18 14.81
CA LEU A 147 -11.68 -11.25 14.07
C LEU A 147 -12.37 -11.98 12.90
N SER A 148 -12.99 -13.13 13.18
CA SER A 148 -13.80 -13.88 12.21
C SER A 148 -15.17 -14.23 12.81
N LYS A 149 -16.03 -13.23 13.03
CA LYS A 149 -17.45 -13.50 13.26
C LYS A 149 -18.30 -12.55 12.41
N ASN A 150 -18.79 -13.10 11.29
CA ASN A 150 -19.97 -12.71 10.50
C ASN A 150 -20.00 -11.42 9.66
N ARG A 151 -18.86 -10.79 9.30
CA ARG A 151 -18.86 -9.65 8.34
C ARG A 151 -18.17 -9.89 6.99
N GLY A 152 -17.53 -11.04 6.80
CA GLY A 152 -16.78 -11.37 5.58
C GLY A 152 -17.63 -11.55 4.31
N SER A 153 -18.78 -12.23 4.40
CA SER A 153 -19.55 -12.67 3.22
C SER A 153 -20.10 -11.51 2.37
N ARG A 154 -20.79 -10.55 3.00
CA ARG A 154 -21.34 -9.38 2.30
C ARG A 154 -20.25 -8.47 1.73
N PHE A 155 -19.07 -8.44 2.35
CA PHE A 155 -17.97 -7.63 1.85
C PHE A 155 -17.32 -8.23 0.60
N GLN A 156 -17.11 -9.55 0.60
CA GLN A 156 -16.55 -10.25 -0.54
C GLN A 156 -17.44 -10.13 -1.77
N ALA A 157 -18.77 -10.17 -1.60
CA ALA A 157 -19.73 -9.91 -2.67
C ALA A 157 -19.55 -8.51 -3.28
N LEU A 158 -19.38 -7.46 -2.47
CA LEU A 158 -19.22 -6.09 -2.97
C LEU A 158 -17.96 -5.91 -3.81
N ILE A 159 -16.82 -6.49 -3.40
CA ILE A 159 -15.61 -6.41 -4.23
C ILE A 159 -15.74 -7.30 -5.47
N GLN A 160 -16.37 -8.48 -5.37
CA GLN A 160 -16.55 -9.36 -6.51
C GLN A 160 -17.44 -8.72 -7.58
N GLU A 161 -18.50 -8.01 -7.18
CA GLU A 161 -19.31 -7.19 -8.08
C GLU A 161 -18.46 -6.08 -8.72
N ASP A 162 -17.70 -5.31 -7.94
CA ASP A 162 -16.83 -4.25 -8.46
C ASP A 162 -15.73 -4.78 -9.41
N LEU A 163 -15.28 -6.01 -9.18
CA LEU A 163 -14.35 -6.73 -10.05
C LEU A 163 -15.04 -7.17 -11.35
N ASN A 164 -16.26 -7.69 -11.27
CA ASN A 164 -17.03 -8.09 -12.44
C ASN A 164 -17.38 -6.88 -13.31
N ASP A 165 -17.84 -5.78 -12.70
CA ASP A 165 -18.11 -4.52 -13.40
C ASP A 165 -16.86 -4.03 -14.16
N ALA A 166 -15.68 -4.11 -13.53
CA ALA A 166 -14.40 -3.72 -14.15
C ALA A 166 -13.93 -4.66 -15.28
N LEU A 167 -14.50 -5.87 -15.39
CA LEU A 167 -14.22 -6.82 -16.46
C LEU A 167 -15.27 -6.77 -17.59
N GLU A 168 -16.41 -6.13 -17.36
CA GLU A 168 -17.52 -5.98 -18.32
C GLU A 168 -17.47 -4.66 -19.10
N ASP A 169 -16.61 -3.70 -18.72
CA ASP A 169 -16.36 -2.50 -19.53
C ASP A 169 -15.45 -2.83 -20.74
N PRO A 170 -15.92 -2.68 -21.99
CA PRO A 170 -15.21 -3.06 -23.21
C PRO A 170 -14.05 -2.13 -23.61
#